data_AF-A0A820DHS9-F1
#
_entry.id   AF-A0A820DHS9-F1
#
_cell.length_a   1.000
_cell.length_b   1.000
_cell.length_c   1.000
_cell.angle_alpha   90.00
_cell.angle_beta   90.00
_cell.angle_gamma   90.00
#
_symmetry.space_group_name_H-M   'P 1'
#
loop_
_entity.id
_entity.type
_entity.pdbx_description
1 polymer ?
#
loop_
_entity_poly.entity_id
_entity_poly.type
_entity_poly.pdbx_seq_one_letter_code
_entity_poly.pdbx_strand_id
1 'polypeptide(L)'
;MNFIIQPLNCQAKLKIAKTAQEQDFEETVLATDIDFEDIYLNINRNQYSDLLDVLEFQDYLNMKSKYIQYYTILNDNPYERISLRRWKFAYTAIVNEHVRPGLATFKWEVIKENLNRYKEYHEIYFQQLNHNKNDKRAQELEKQIDLFNLIYIRRIAQIQYAKKKIEEKDLSWWDKLVNWWNSNENQDNTGCIN
;
A
#
# COMPACT_ATOMS: atom_id res chain seq x y z
N MET A 1 33.65 23.74 -27.24
CA MET A 1 32.33 23.13 -26.92
C MET A 1 32.41 22.65 -25.48
N ASN A 2 31.56 23.18 -24.59
CA ASN A 2 31.54 22.76 -23.19
C ASN A 2 30.34 21.83 -23.01
N PHE A 3 30.61 20.55 -22.76
CA PHE A 3 29.58 19.55 -22.49
C PHE A 3 29.48 19.33 -20.97
N ILE A 4 28.26 19.25 -20.45
CA ILE A 4 28.01 18.92 -19.03
C ILE A 4 28.43 17.48 -18.75
N ILE A 5 28.10 16.58 -19.69
CA ILE A 5 28.48 15.17 -19.67
C ILE A 5 29.36 14.92 -20.89
N GLN A 6 30.56 14.39 -20.68
CA GLN A 6 31.43 14.02 -21.79
C GLN A 6 30.86 12.78 -22.53
N PRO A 7 31.24 12.56 -23.81
CA PRO A 7 30.83 11.36 -24.53
C PRO A 7 31.16 10.11 -23.71
N LEU A 8 30.15 9.29 -23.47
CA LEU A 8 30.27 8.13 -22.59
C LEU A 8 29.91 6.86 -23.36
N ASN A 9 30.67 5.80 -23.09
CA ASN A 9 30.31 4.45 -23.49
C ASN A 9 29.52 3.80 -22.34
N CYS A 10 28.40 3.17 -22.68
CA CYS A 10 27.53 2.52 -21.70
C CYS A 10 26.98 1.23 -22.28
N GLN A 11 26.99 0.17 -21.47
CA GLN A 11 26.31 -1.08 -21.75
C GLN A 11 25.16 -1.26 -20.76
N ALA A 12 23.94 -1.40 -21.25
CA ALA A 12 22.78 -1.67 -20.41
C ALA A 12 22.22 -3.07 -20.69
N LYS A 13 22.02 -3.87 -19.63
CA LYS A 13 21.33 -5.16 -19.64
C LYS A 13 19.99 -4.97 -18.96
N LEU A 14 18.90 -5.20 -19.70
CA LEU A 14 17.55 -4.98 -19.22
C LEU A 14 16.78 -6.30 -19.22
N LYS A 15 16.30 -6.70 -18.04
CA LYS A 15 15.45 -7.88 -17.81
C LYS A 15 14.03 -7.39 -17.52
N ILE A 16 13.08 -7.83 -18.34
CA ILE A 16 11.65 -7.58 -18.13
C ILE A 16 10.97 -8.91 -17.88
N ALA A 17 10.40 -9.09 -16.69
CA ALA A 17 9.56 -10.23 -16.38
C ALA A 17 8.16 -9.99 -16.96
N LYS A 18 7.83 -10.67 -18.07
CA LYS A 18 6.50 -10.56 -18.71
C LYS A 18 5.41 -11.36 -17.98
N THR A 19 5.82 -12.27 -17.10
CA THR A 19 4.94 -13.24 -16.43
C THR A 19 4.62 -12.85 -14.99
N ALA A 20 5.15 -11.74 -14.48
CA ALA A 20 4.81 -11.22 -13.15
C ALA A 20 3.34 -10.80 -13.12
N GLN A 21 2.45 -11.78 -12.94
CA GLN A 21 1.05 -11.55 -12.57
C GLN A 21 1.02 -11.06 -11.13
N GLU A 22 -0.04 -10.33 -10.77
CA GLU A 22 -0.28 -9.61 -9.50
C GLU A 22 -0.09 -10.43 -8.20
N GLN A 23 0.23 -11.72 -8.27
CA GLN A 23 0.24 -12.64 -7.13
C GLN A 23 1.63 -13.15 -6.73
N ASP A 24 2.62 -13.16 -7.64
CA ASP A 24 3.97 -13.69 -7.35
C ASP A 24 5.01 -12.55 -7.43
N PHE A 25 5.26 -11.89 -6.30
CA PHE A 25 6.25 -10.80 -6.17
C PHE A 25 7.69 -11.31 -5.98
N GLU A 26 7.99 -12.58 -6.27
CA GLU A 26 9.34 -13.13 -6.09
C GLU A 26 10.34 -12.60 -7.13
N GLU A 27 9.87 -12.18 -8.30
CA GLU A 27 10.70 -11.62 -9.38
C GLU A 27 10.41 -10.13 -9.61
N THR A 28 11.46 -9.33 -9.82
CA THR A 28 11.32 -7.92 -10.18
C THR A 28 10.74 -7.76 -11.59
N VAL A 29 9.70 -6.93 -11.72
CA VAL A 29 9.05 -6.64 -13.02
C VAL A 29 10.04 -6.07 -14.05
N LEU A 30 10.94 -5.21 -13.59
CA LEU A 30 11.98 -4.58 -14.41
C LEU A 30 13.27 -4.53 -13.59
N ALA A 31 14.30 -5.23 -14.06
CA ALA A 31 15.65 -5.15 -13.54
C ALA A 31 16.58 -4.66 -14.64
N THR A 32 17.34 -3.59 -14.37
CA THR A 32 18.29 -3.03 -15.33
C THR A 32 19.66 -2.93 -14.68
N ASP A 33 20.64 -3.59 -15.29
CA ASP A 33 22.05 -3.44 -14.94
C ASP A 33 22.69 -2.53 -15.97
N ILE A 34 23.25 -1.40 -15.54
CA ILE A 34 23.86 -0.42 -16.42
C ILE A 34 25.34 -0.30 -16.05
N ASP A 35 26.19 -0.78 -16.96
CA ASP A 35 27.64 -0.77 -16.84
C ASP A 35 28.19 0.47 -17.59
N PHE A 36 28.69 1.44 -16.85
CA PHE A 36 29.37 2.62 -17.38
C PHE A 36 30.89 2.44 -17.30
N GLU A 37 31.61 2.86 -18.34
CA GLU A 37 33.09 2.81 -18.35
C GLU A 37 33.66 3.96 -17.51
N ASP A 38 33.63 5.19 -18.03
CA ASP A 38 34.01 6.41 -17.32
C ASP A 38 32.93 7.48 -17.44
N ILE A 39 32.61 8.15 -16.34
CA ILE A 39 31.66 9.27 -16.30
C ILE A 39 32.40 10.53 -15.85
N TYR A 40 32.55 11.49 -16.75
CA TYR A 40 33.10 12.81 -16.45
C TYR A 40 32.02 13.87 -16.53
N LEU A 41 31.84 14.59 -15.41
CA LEU A 41 30.94 15.74 -15.30
C LEU A 41 31.76 17.02 -15.22
N ASN A 42 31.50 17.96 -16.14
CA ASN A 42 32.14 19.27 -16.12
C ASN A 42 31.07 20.36 -16.19
N ILE A 43 30.83 21.02 -15.07
CA ILE A 43 29.78 22.02 -14.93
C ILE A 43 30.43 23.40 -14.83
N ASN A 44 30.21 24.23 -15.84
CA ASN A 44 30.58 25.63 -15.81
C ASN A 44 29.51 26.46 -15.07
N ARG A 45 29.87 27.66 -14.58
CA ARG A 45 28.98 28.56 -13.84
C ARG A 45 27.67 28.87 -14.56
N ASN A 46 27.69 29.06 -15.88
CA ASN A 46 26.47 29.31 -16.66
C ASN A 46 25.62 28.04 -16.79
N GLN A 47 26.25 26.88 -17.00
CA GLN A 47 25.58 25.59 -17.10
C GLN A 47 24.96 25.14 -15.76
N TYR A 48 25.48 25.63 -14.63
CA TYR A 48 24.87 25.42 -13.33
C TYR A 48 23.49 26.07 -13.24
N SER A 49 23.32 27.28 -13.80
CA SER A 49 22.01 27.93 -13.89
C SER A 49 21.06 27.11 -14.76
N ASP A 50 21.54 26.68 -15.93
CA ASP A 50 20.74 25.87 -16.85
C ASP A 50 20.31 24.53 -16.22
N LEU A 51 21.17 23.92 -15.38
CA LEU A 51 20.82 22.71 -14.64
C LEU A 51 19.70 22.94 -13.62
N LEU A 52 19.66 24.10 -12.95
CA LEU A 52 18.56 24.46 -12.07
C LEU A 52 17.25 24.60 -12.85
N ASP A 53 17.29 25.22 -14.03
CA ASP A 53 16.11 25.36 -14.90
C ASP A 53 15.61 23.99 -15.38
N VAL A 54 16.52 23.05 -15.66
CA VAL A 54 16.14 21.66 -16.01
C VAL A 54 15.49 20.94 -14.83
N LEU A 55 15.97 21.15 -13.60
CA LEU A 55 15.35 20.58 -12.40
C LEU A 55 13.94 21.15 -12.18
N GLU A 56 13.75 22.46 -12.32
CA GLU A 56 12.43 23.08 -12.26
C GLU A 56 11.52 22.55 -13.38
N PHE A 57 12.07 22.39 -14.59
CA PHE A 57 11.33 21.82 -15.71
C PHE A 57 10.91 20.38 -15.46
N GLN A 58 11.74 19.56 -14.79
CA GLN A 58 11.37 18.20 -14.40
C GLN A 58 10.19 18.21 -13.42
N ASP A 59 10.20 19.07 -12.42
CA ASP A 59 9.08 19.25 -11.50
C ASP A 59 7.81 19.71 -12.24
N TYR A 60 7.97 20.65 -13.18
CA TYR A 60 6.89 21.08 -14.06
C TYR A 60 6.34 19.93 -14.91
N LEU A 61 7.19 19.08 -15.50
CA LEU A 61 6.77 17.92 -16.28
C LEU A 61 6.03 16.89 -15.42
N ASN A 62 6.51 16.65 -14.20
CA ASN A 62 5.86 15.77 -13.23
C ASN A 62 4.47 16.28 -12.87
N MET A 63 4.33 17.59 -12.62
CA MET A 63 3.03 18.20 -12.36
C MET A 63 2.14 18.18 -13.61
N LYS A 64 2.68 18.54 -14.77
CA LYS A 64 1.96 18.53 -16.05
C LYS A 64 1.43 17.14 -16.35
N SER A 65 2.23 16.09 -16.18
CA SER A 65 1.83 14.70 -16.41
C SER A 65 0.58 14.33 -15.59
N LYS A 66 0.51 14.78 -14.33
CA LYS A 66 -0.66 14.57 -13.46
C LYS A 66 -1.89 15.34 -13.95
N TYR A 67 -1.74 16.62 -14.28
CA TYR A 67 -2.89 17.50 -14.53
C TYR A 67 -3.29 17.62 -16.02
N ILE A 68 -2.53 17.05 -16.96
CA ILE A 68 -2.79 17.19 -18.41
C ILE A 68 -4.18 16.71 -18.82
N GLN A 69 -4.74 15.73 -18.11
CA GLN A 69 -6.09 15.22 -18.34
C GLN A 69 -7.17 16.30 -18.26
N TYR A 70 -6.98 17.32 -17.41
CA TYR A 70 -7.94 18.41 -17.24
C TYR A 70 -7.80 19.51 -18.29
N TYR A 71 -6.71 19.51 -19.07
CA TYR A 71 -6.47 20.52 -20.09
C TYR A 71 -7.41 20.36 -21.28
N THR A 72 -7.71 19.11 -21.67
CA THR A 72 -8.59 18.79 -22.81
C THR A 72 -10.03 19.25 -22.58
N ILE A 73 -10.50 19.24 -21.33
CA ILE A 73 -11.88 19.60 -20.91
C ILE A 73 -12.18 21.10 -21.12
N LEU A 74 -11.17 21.92 -21.45
CA LEU A 74 -11.27 23.38 -21.48
C LEU A 74 -11.13 23.97 -22.88
N ASN A 75 -10.96 23.13 -23.90
CA ASN A 75 -10.84 23.56 -25.29
C ASN A 75 -12.19 23.78 -25.99
N ASP A 76 -13.30 23.73 -25.25
CA ASP A 76 -14.65 23.81 -25.83
C ASP A 76 -15.01 25.19 -26.40
N ASN A 77 -14.33 26.27 -25.98
CA ASN A 77 -14.65 27.62 -26.45
C ASN A 77 -13.41 28.42 -26.89
N PRO A 78 -13.21 28.62 -28.21
CA PRO A 78 -12.08 29.38 -28.75
C PRO A 78 -12.15 30.88 -28.44
N TYR A 79 -13.31 31.40 -28.03
CA TYR A 79 -13.52 32.83 -27.74
C TYR A 79 -13.25 33.20 -26.27
N GLU A 80 -12.97 32.23 -25.41
CA GLU A 80 -12.67 32.47 -24.00
C GLU A 80 -11.26 33.07 -23.82
N ARG A 81 -11.14 34.08 -22.94
CA ARG A 81 -9.84 34.68 -22.63
C ARG A 81 -8.88 33.61 -22.10
N ILE A 82 -7.65 33.60 -22.62
CA ILE A 82 -6.59 32.64 -22.25
C ILE A 82 -6.37 32.60 -20.73
N SER A 83 -6.44 33.76 -20.06
CA SER A 83 -6.29 33.84 -18.60
C SER A 83 -7.41 33.09 -17.86
N LEU A 84 -8.66 33.25 -18.28
CA LEU A 84 -9.80 32.61 -17.63
C LEU A 84 -9.78 31.10 -17.84
N ARG A 85 -9.37 30.63 -19.03
CA ARG A 85 -9.17 29.21 -19.31
C ARG A 85 -8.12 28.58 -18.38
N ARG A 86 -7.00 29.27 -18.13
CA ARG A 86 -5.95 28.80 -17.22
C ARG A 86 -6.41 28.75 -15.76
N TRP A 87 -7.22 29.72 -15.31
CA TRP A 87 -7.81 29.68 -13.97
C TRP A 87 -8.82 28.55 -13.81
N LYS A 88 -9.68 28.36 -14.82
CA LYS A 88 -10.63 27.25 -14.85
C LYS A 88 -9.92 25.89 -14.85
N PHE A 89 -8.78 25.80 -15.55
CA PHE A 89 -7.87 24.65 -15.49
C PHE A 89 -7.36 24.40 -14.09
N ALA A 90 -6.72 25.39 -13.47
CA ALA A 90 -6.15 25.25 -12.13
C ALA A 90 -7.22 24.86 -11.11
N TYR A 91 -8.39 25.49 -11.16
CA TYR A 91 -9.53 25.16 -10.29
C TYR A 91 -10.00 23.71 -10.49
N THR A 92 -10.27 23.32 -11.74
CA THR A 92 -10.78 21.98 -12.07
C THR A 92 -9.78 20.88 -11.68
N ALA A 93 -8.50 21.13 -11.93
CA ALA A 93 -7.42 20.21 -11.55
C ALA A 93 -7.38 20.00 -10.02
N ILE A 94 -7.37 21.09 -9.24
CA ILE A 94 -7.31 21.00 -7.77
C ILE A 94 -8.57 20.33 -7.21
N VAL A 95 -9.76 20.70 -7.70
CA VAL A 95 -11.02 20.15 -7.19
C VAL A 95 -11.13 18.67 -7.49
N ASN A 96 -10.74 18.22 -8.68
CA ASN A 96 -10.85 16.81 -9.06
C ASN A 96 -9.81 15.92 -8.38
N GLU A 97 -8.60 16.41 -8.14
CA GLU A 97 -7.52 15.60 -7.54
C GLU A 97 -7.55 15.62 -6.01
N HIS A 98 -7.79 16.80 -5.40
CA HIS A 98 -7.64 16.94 -3.94
C HIS A 98 -8.97 16.94 -3.20
N VAL A 99 -10.02 17.56 -3.76
CA VAL A 99 -11.26 17.82 -3.02
C VAL A 99 -12.28 16.71 -3.22
N ARG A 100 -12.56 16.35 -4.47
CA ARG A 100 -13.59 15.36 -4.83
C ARG A 100 -13.29 13.94 -4.31
N PRO A 101 -12.05 13.41 -4.40
CA PRO A 101 -11.77 12.07 -3.89
C PRO A 101 -12.00 11.98 -2.39
N GLY A 102 -11.54 12.97 -1.64
CA GLY A 102 -11.80 13.08 -0.20
C GLY A 102 -13.30 13.07 0.10
N LEU A 103 -14.06 13.98 -0.50
CA LEU A 103 -15.52 14.06 -0.29
C LEU A 103 -16.24 12.77 -0.70
N ALA A 104 -15.82 12.12 -1.78
CA ALA A 104 -16.42 10.87 -2.25
C ALA A 104 -16.19 9.73 -1.25
N THR A 105 -14.98 9.62 -0.68
CA THR A 105 -14.66 8.65 0.37
C THR A 105 -15.46 8.90 1.65
N PHE A 106 -15.76 10.16 1.97
CA PHE A 106 -16.51 10.54 3.18
C PHE A 106 -18.04 10.48 3.04
N LYS A 107 -18.58 9.99 1.92
CA LYS A 107 -20.02 9.73 1.82
C LYS A 107 -20.41 8.57 2.73
N TRP A 108 -21.48 8.75 3.50
CA TRP A 108 -21.96 7.72 4.45
C TRP A 108 -22.22 6.36 3.81
N GLU A 109 -22.72 6.34 2.57
CA GLU A 109 -22.98 5.12 1.81
C GLU A 109 -21.67 4.34 1.56
N VAL A 110 -20.63 5.04 1.08
CA VAL A 110 -19.30 4.47 0.81
C VAL A 110 -18.65 4.01 2.11
N ILE A 111 -18.73 4.81 3.17
CA ILE A 111 -18.21 4.43 4.49
C ILE A 111 -18.87 3.13 4.97
N LYS A 112 -20.20 3.03 4.86
CA LYS A 112 -20.94 1.85 5.29
C LYS A 112 -20.56 0.60 4.48
N GLU A 113 -20.43 0.74 3.17
CA GLU A 113 -19.98 -0.35 2.29
C GLU A 113 -18.55 -0.79 2.63
N ASN A 114 -17.63 0.14 2.83
CA ASN A 114 -16.25 -0.13 3.24
C ASN A 114 -16.21 -0.86 4.57
N LEU A 115 -16.98 -0.41 5.57
CA LEU A 115 -17.04 -1.06 6.88
C LEU A 115 -17.57 -2.50 6.79
N ASN A 116 -18.54 -2.77 5.92
CA ASN A 116 -19.03 -4.13 5.70
C ASN A 116 -17.94 -5.01 5.07
N ARG A 117 -17.21 -4.50 4.07
CA ARG A 117 -16.07 -5.20 3.47
C ARG A 117 -14.95 -5.47 4.48
N TYR A 118 -14.68 -4.52 5.38
CA TYR A 118 -13.67 -4.67 6.42
C TYR A 118 -14.05 -5.73 7.45
N LYS A 119 -15.34 -5.81 7.83
CA LYS A 119 -15.85 -6.86 8.72
C LYS A 119 -15.73 -8.24 8.07
N GLU A 120 -16.20 -8.37 6.82
CA GLU A 120 -16.09 -9.62 6.05
C GLU A 120 -14.63 -10.08 5.95
N TYR A 121 -13.72 -9.15 5.60
CA TYR A 121 -12.30 -9.45 5.52
C TYR A 121 -11.70 -9.84 6.88
N HIS A 122 -12.04 -9.13 7.95
CA HIS A 122 -11.56 -9.43 9.30
C HIS A 122 -11.97 -10.85 9.74
N GLU A 123 -13.22 -11.24 9.52
CA GLU A 123 -13.73 -12.56 9.87
C GLU A 123 -12.99 -13.67 9.10
N ILE A 124 -12.86 -13.51 7.79
CA ILE A 124 -12.13 -14.46 6.94
C ILE A 124 -10.68 -14.56 7.42
N TYR A 125 -9.97 -13.44 7.57
CA TYR A 125 -8.57 -13.44 7.99
C TYR A 125 -8.38 -14.01 9.41
N PHE A 126 -9.30 -13.75 10.34
CA PHE A 126 -9.28 -14.37 11.66
C PHE A 126 -9.45 -15.90 11.58
N GLN A 127 -10.30 -16.40 10.70
CA GLN A 127 -10.41 -17.84 10.43
C GLN A 127 -9.14 -18.41 9.79
N GLN A 128 -8.51 -17.67 8.88
CA GLN A 128 -7.22 -18.07 8.28
C GLN A 128 -6.12 -18.24 9.32
N LEU A 129 -6.06 -17.36 10.33
CA LEU A 129 -5.14 -17.49 11.46
C LEU A 129 -5.40 -18.75 12.32
N ASN A 130 -6.64 -19.26 12.35
CA ASN A 130 -6.99 -20.48 13.09
C ASN A 130 -6.73 -21.75 12.26
N HIS A 131 -7.05 -21.73 10.96
CA HIS A 131 -7.08 -22.94 10.12
C HIS A 131 -5.92 -23.06 9.13
N ASN A 132 -5.01 -22.07 9.05
CA ASN A 132 -3.88 -22.02 8.11
C ASN A 132 -4.30 -22.31 6.64
N LYS A 133 -5.50 -21.87 6.25
CA LYS A 133 -6.04 -22.09 4.91
C LYS A 133 -6.18 -20.76 4.19
N ASN A 134 -5.73 -20.68 2.94
CA ASN A 134 -5.88 -19.49 2.12
C ASN A 134 -7.23 -19.52 1.41
N ASP A 135 -8.06 -18.51 1.64
CA ASP A 135 -9.37 -18.36 0.97
C ASP A 135 -9.27 -17.41 -0.22
N LYS A 136 -9.77 -17.85 -1.38
CA LYS A 136 -9.84 -17.04 -2.61
C LYS A 136 -10.62 -15.73 -2.40
N ARG A 137 -11.63 -15.76 -1.53
CA ARG A 137 -12.44 -14.59 -1.18
C ARG A 137 -11.64 -13.49 -0.49
N ALA A 138 -10.66 -13.86 0.34
CA ALA A 138 -9.77 -12.88 0.97
C ALA A 138 -8.94 -12.14 -0.07
N GLN A 139 -8.42 -12.85 -1.09
CA GLN A 139 -7.65 -12.24 -2.17
C GLN A 139 -8.50 -11.26 -3.00
N GLU A 140 -9.77 -11.60 -3.27
CA GLU A 140 -10.70 -10.69 -3.94
C GLU A 140 -10.93 -9.40 -3.14
N LEU A 141 -11.12 -9.52 -1.82
CA LEU A 141 -11.32 -8.38 -0.93
C LEU A 141 -10.03 -7.53 -0.81
N GLU A 142 -8.86 -8.17 -0.78
CA GLU A 142 -7.56 -7.49 -0.74
C GLU A 142 -7.31 -6.58 -1.93
N LYS A 143 -7.79 -6.95 -3.13
CA LYS A 143 -7.70 -6.09 -4.32
C LYS A 143 -8.54 -4.81 -4.20
N GLN A 144 -9.57 -4.80 -3.36
CA GLN A 144 -10.50 -3.68 -3.26
C GLN A 144 -10.28 -2.82 -2.00
N ILE A 145 -9.56 -3.33 -1.00
CA ILE A 145 -9.27 -2.64 0.25
C ILE A 145 -7.95 -1.89 0.12
N ASP A 146 -7.93 -0.63 0.54
CA ASP A 146 -6.70 0.17 0.58
C ASP A 146 -5.64 -0.45 1.51
N LEU A 147 -4.37 -0.36 1.10
CA LEU A 147 -3.24 -1.01 1.76
C LEU A 147 -3.16 -0.67 3.25
N PHE A 148 -3.37 0.59 3.63
CA PHE A 148 -3.34 1.00 5.04
C PHE A 148 -4.45 0.35 5.87
N ASN A 149 -5.67 0.36 5.34
CA ASN A 149 -6.81 -0.27 6.00
C ASN A 149 -6.63 -1.79 6.08
N LEU A 150 -6.07 -2.40 5.04
CA LEU A 150 -5.74 -3.82 5.02
C LEU A 150 -4.76 -4.18 6.14
N ILE A 151 -3.64 -3.45 6.23
CA ILE A 151 -2.63 -3.64 7.28
C ILE A 151 -3.26 -3.47 8.67
N TYR A 152 -4.08 -2.42 8.83
CA TYR A 152 -4.77 -2.14 10.08
C TYR A 152 -5.67 -3.29 10.52
N ILE A 153 -6.52 -3.81 9.63
CA ILE A 153 -7.44 -4.91 9.93
C ILE A 153 -6.66 -6.19 10.28
N ARG A 154 -5.63 -6.54 9.49
CA ARG A 154 -4.77 -7.69 9.78
C ARG A 154 -4.13 -7.57 11.17
N ARG A 155 -3.64 -6.38 11.52
CA ARG A 155 -3.02 -6.13 12.82
C ARG A 155 -4.02 -6.30 13.96
N ILE A 156 -5.24 -5.79 13.82
CA ILE A 156 -6.30 -5.98 14.81
C ILE A 156 -6.63 -7.46 14.98
N ALA A 157 -6.83 -8.17 13.88
CA ALA A 157 -7.15 -9.60 13.92
C ALA A 157 -6.05 -10.42 14.60
N GLN A 158 -4.78 -10.12 14.31
CA GLN A 158 -3.64 -10.76 14.99
C GLN A 158 -3.62 -10.48 16.50
N ILE A 159 -3.90 -9.24 16.91
CA ILE A 159 -3.97 -8.87 18.33
C ILE A 159 -5.12 -9.62 19.02
N GLN A 160 -6.30 -9.68 18.40
CA GLN A 160 -7.45 -10.41 18.94
C GLN A 160 -7.17 -11.92 19.05
N TYR A 161 -6.53 -12.48 18.03
CA TYR A 161 -6.13 -13.88 18.02
C TYR A 161 -5.11 -14.20 19.12
N ALA A 162 -4.11 -13.33 19.31
CA ALA A 162 -3.13 -13.48 20.38
C ALA A 162 -3.78 -13.43 21.76
N LYS A 163 -4.74 -12.50 21.98
CA LYS A 163 -5.52 -12.42 23.22
C LYS A 163 -6.32 -13.69 23.49
N LYS A 164 -7.07 -14.18 22.48
CA LYS A 164 -7.86 -15.41 22.61
C LYS A 164 -7.00 -16.62 22.98
N LYS A 165 -5.80 -16.75 22.39
CA LYS A 165 -4.86 -17.82 22.74
C LYS A 165 -4.29 -17.73 24.15
N ILE A 166 -4.13 -16.52 24.69
CA ILE A 166 -3.70 -16.33 26.08
C ILE A 166 -4.83 -16.76 27.00
N GLU A 167 -6.05 -16.32 26.74
CA GLU A 167 -7.24 -16.72 27.51
C GLU A 167 -7.45 -18.25 27.49
N GLU A 168 -7.40 -18.90 26.32
CA GLU A 168 -7.52 -20.37 26.22
C GLU A 168 -6.41 -21.12 27.01
N LYS A 169 -5.19 -20.58 27.06
CA LYS A 169 -4.09 -21.15 27.85
C LYS A 169 -4.30 -20.94 29.35
N ASP A 170 -4.76 -19.76 29.75
CA ASP A 170 -5.05 -19.46 31.15
C ASP A 170 -6.19 -20.34 31.65
N LEU A 171 -7.29 -20.48 30.89
CA LEU A 171 -8.37 -21.43 31.19
C LEU A 171 -7.85 -22.88 31.25
N SER A 172 -7.02 -23.31 30.29
CA SER A 172 -6.45 -24.66 30.29
C SER A 172 -5.52 -24.93 31.49
N TRP A 173 -4.80 -23.91 31.97
CA TRP A 173 -3.98 -24.01 33.17
C TRP A 173 -4.82 -24.05 34.45
N TRP A 174 -5.86 -23.22 34.56
CA TRP A 174 -6.80 -23.25 35.69
C TRP A 174 -7.56 -24.58 35.77
N ASP A 175 -8.05 -25.11 34.64
CA ASP A 175 -8.74 -26.40 34.60
C ASP A 175 -7.83 -27.56 35.01
N LYS A 176 -6.54 -27.52 34.63
CA LYS A 176 -5.54 -28.49 35.10
C LYS A 176 -5.28 -28.37 36.60
N LEU A 177 -5.24 -27.17 37.15
CA LEU A 177 -5.05 -26.96 38.59
C LEU A 177 -6.25 -27.43 39.41
N VAL A 178 -7.47 -27.14 38.96
CA VAL A 178 -8.71 -27.58 39.63
C VAL A 178 -8.83 -29.10 39.59
N ASN A 179 -8.52 -29.73 38.45
CA ASN A 179 -8.52 -31.19 38.34
C ASN A 179 -7.41 -31.84 39.18
N TRP A 180 -6.24 -31.21 39.31
CA TRP A 180 -5.18 -31.68 40.21
C TRP A 180 -5.60 -31.60 41.68
N TRP A 181 -6.23 -30.50 42.11
CA TRP A 181 -6.77 -30.34 43.46
C TRP A 181 -7.85 -31.39 43.79
N ASN A 182 -8.84 -31.58 42.92
CA ASN A 182 -9.89 -32.58 43.09
C ASN A 182 -9.36 -34.03 43.03
N SER A 183 -8.22 -34.28 42.37
CA SER A 183 -7.62 -35.62 42.32
C SER A 183 -6.96 -36.04 43.63
N ASN A 184 -6.44 -35.09 44.42
CA ASN A 184 -5.82 -35.37 45.71
C ASN A 184 -6.86 -35.64 46.82
N GLU A 185 -8.03 -35.00 46.77
CA GLU A 185 -9.12 -35.24 47.74
C GLU A 185 -9.71 -36.66 47.67
N ASN A 186 -9.57 -37.37 46.53
CA ASN A 186 -10.09 -38.72 46.35
C ASN A 186 -9.12 -39.84 46.79
N GLN A 187 -7.86 -39.52 47.11
CA GLN A 187 -6.90 -40.53 47.61
C GLN A 187 -6.97 -40.73 49.14
N ASP A 188 -7.49 -39.75 49.89
CA ASP A 188 -7.52 -39.80 51.36
C ASP A 188 -8.67 -40.65 51.95
N ASN A 189 -9.64 -41.08 51.12
CA ASN A 189 -10.83 -41.83 51.56
C ASN A 189 -10.80 -43.36 51.33
N THR A 190 -9.66 -43.95 50.93
CA THR A 190 -9.54 -45.42 50.73
C THR A 190 -8.56 -46.13 51.67
N GLY A 191 -8.03 -45.44 52.67
CA GLY A 191 -7.06 -46.00 53.62
C GLY A 191 -7.62 -46.27 55.01
N CYS A 192 -8.62 -47.15 55.15
CA CYS A 192 -8.96 -47.83 56.41
C CYS A 192 -9.79 -49.11 56.12
N ILE A 193 -9.11 -50.21 55.77
CA ILE A 193 -9.60 -51.57 56.03
C ILE A 193 -8.90 -52.06 57.29
N ASN A 194 -9.64 -52.13 58.40
CA ASN A 194 -9.64 -53.19 59.43
C ASN A 194 -10.50 -52.76 60.62
#